data_AF-A0AA96QVR6-F1
#
_entry.id   AF-A0AA96QVR6-F1
#
_cell.length_a   1.000
_cell.length_b   1.000
_cell.length_c   1.000
_cell.angle_alpha   90.00
_cell.angle_beta   90.00
_cell.angle_gamma   90.00
#
_symmetry.space_group_name_H-M   'P 1'
#
loop_
_entity.id
_entity.type
_entity.pdbx_description
1 polymer ?
#
loop_
_entity_poly.entity_id
_entity_poly.type
_entity_poly.pdbx_seq_one_letter_code
_entity_poly.pdbx_strand_id
1 'polypeptide(L)'
;MSAFGSNRPLSEPRPAGSTTTFERPTIAGPEADDEFRAGIVVLAGPASSEPLSATLAELIASWFAPVTGGQGGPLLGVLDGHVVQVTSATVRDLMRRTDLGQQIGLVPTAADVDTALTLVARHARGEAERRTVADDARSDQARAELAVELERAEQRAALLRELAELDEPVADARPVPSPSRRSWLKR
;
A
#
# COMPACT_ATOMS: atom_id res chain seq x y z
N MET A 1 7.59 -7.61 -9.50
CA MET A 1 6.49 -8.36 -10.17
C MET A 1 5.78 -9.19 -9.12
N SER A 2 4.45 -9.10 -9.03
CA SER A 2 3.68 -9.73 -7.95
C SER A 2 3.48 -11.23 -8.18
N ALA A 3 3.57 -12.02 -7.12
CA ALA A 3 3.21 -13.43 -7.10
C ALA A 3 2.35 -13.73 -5.85
N PHE A 4 1.07 -13.41 -5.93
CA PHE A 4 0.04 -13.87 -4.99
C PHE A 4 -1.09 -14.52 -5.79
N GLY A 5 -0.85 -15.74 -6.25
CA GLY A 5 -1.87 -16.58 -6.87
C GLY A 5 -2.68 -17.30 -5.80
N SER A 6 -3.87 -16.79 -5.48
CA SER A 6 -4.80 -17.43 -4.55
C SER A 6 -5.48 -18.64 -5.19
N ASN A 7 -4.79 -19.78 -5.23
CA ASN A 7 -5.38 -21.06 -5.60
C ASN A 7 -6.36 -21.54 -4.51
N ARG A 8 -7.63 -21.09 -4.58
CA ARG A 8 -8.76 -21.83 -4.02
C ARG A 8 -9.50 -22.50 -5.19
N PRO A 9 -9.75 -23.82 -5.17
CA PRO A 9 -10.61 -24.45 -6.16
C PRO A 9 -12.04 -23.91 -6.02
N LEU A 10 -12.79 -23.83 -7.13
CA LEU A 10 -14.21 -23.55 -7.07
C LEU A 10 -14.90 -24.66 -6.27
N SER A 11 -15.63 -24.27 -5.22
CA SER A 11 -16.50 -25.18 -4.49
C SER A 11 -17.66 -25.61 -5.40
N GLU A 12 -17.88 -26.91 -5.54
CA GLU A 12 -18.96 -27.46 -6.37
C GLU A 12 -20.36 -27.04 -5.86
N PRO A 13 -21.35 -26.87 -6.76
CA PRO A 13 -22.71 -26.53 -6.36
C PRO A 13 -23.37 -27.69 -5.62
N ARG A 14 -23.83 -27.39 -4.40
CA ARG A 14 -24.53 -28.28 -3.46
C ARG A 14 -25.73 -29.00 -4.10
N PRO A 15 -25.88 -30.33 -3.92
CA PRO A 15 -27.13 -31.01 -4.28
C PRO A 15 -28.27 -30.57 -3.35
N ALA A 16 -29.35 -30.06 -3.93
CA ALA A 16 -30.57 -29.73 -3.19
C ALA A 16 -31.31 -31.02 -2.80
N GLY A 17 -31.38 -31.33 -1.50
CA GLY A 17 -32.13 -32.50 -1.02
C GLY A 17 -31.83 -32.99 0.40
N SER A 18 -30.68 -32.63 0.99
CA SER A 18 -30.35 -33.08 2.35
C SER A 18 -30.93 -32.17 3.45
N THR A 19 -32.17 -32.43 3.85
CA THR A 19 -32.74 -31.98 5.12
C THR A 19 -32.46 -33.01 6.22
N THR A 20 -31.17 -33.23 6.53
CA THR A 20 -30.77 -34.01 7.70
C THR A 20 -31.10 -33.22 8.97
N THR A 21 -32.19 -33.59 9.64
CA THR A 21 -32.47 -33.21 11.02
C THR A 21 -31.39 -33.79 11.92
N PHE A 22 -30.37 -32.99 12.25
CA PHE A 22 -29.39 -33.34 13.26
C PHE A 22 -30.07 -33.30 14.63
N GLU A 23 -30.22 -34.48 15.23
CA GLU A 23 -30.76 -34.64 16.57
C GLU A 23 -29.78 -34.04 17.60
N ARG A 24 -30.28 -33.29 18.57
CA ARG A 24 -29.43 -32.54 19.51
C ARG A 24 -28.72 -33.50 20.46
N PRO A 25 -27.38 -33.51 20.57
CA PRO A 25 -26.67 -34.45 21.43
C PRO A 25 -27.10 -34.36 22.89
N THR A 26 -27.22 -35.51 23.55
CA THR A 26 -27.41 -35.60 25.00
C THR A 26 -26.06 -35.57 25.73
N ILE A 27 -26.07 -35.08 26.98
CA ILE A 27 -24.91 -34.55 27.74
C ILE A 27 -23.77 -35.56 28.05
N ALA A 28 -23.87 -36.83 27.63
CA ALA A 28 -23.14 -37.95 28.24
C ALA A 28 -22.15 -38.72 27.36
N GLY A 29 -21.73 -38.22 26.19
CA GLY A 29 -20.80 -38.92 25.29
C GLY A 29 -19.64 -38.04 24.77
N PRO A 30 -18.36 -38.45 24.91
CA PRO A 30 -17.23 -37.68 24.39
C PRO A 30 -17.11 -37.76 22.86
N GLU A 31 -17.53 -38.87 22.25
CA GLU A 31 -17.48 -39.10 20.79
C GLU A 31 -18.49 -38.20 20.04
N ALA A 32 -19.64 -37.91 20.67
CA ALA A 32 -20.71 -37.11 20.07
C ALA A 32 -20.36 -35.63 19.88
N ASP A 33 -19.42 -35.09 20.66
CA ASP A 33 -19.06 -33.67 20.59
C ASP A 33 -18.16 -33.37 19.37
N ASP A 34 -17.26 -34.29 19.01
CA ASP A 34 -16.40 -34.15 17.82
C ASP A 34 -17.19 -34.38 16.52
N GLU A 35 -18.11 -35.35 16.48
CA GLU A 35 -19.02 -35.54 15.32
C GLU A 35 -19.98 -34.35 15.15
N PHE A 36 -20.50 -33.80 16.25
CA PHE A 36 -21.34 -32.59 16.22
C PHE A 36 -20.55 -31.35 15.77
N ARG A 37 -19.32 -31.17 16.25
CA ARG A 37 -18.42 -30.11 15.78
C ARG A 37 -18.07 -30.28 14.30
N ALA A 38 -17.80 -31.50 13.83
CA ALA A 38 -17.59 -31.78 12.42
C ALA A 38 -18.83 -31.46 11.57
N GLY A 39 -20.03 -31.84 12.05
CA GLY A 39 -21.31 -31.48 11.42
C GLY A 39 -21.53 -29.97 11.34
N ILE A 40 -21.22 -29.22 12.41
CA ILE A 40 -21.23 -27.75 12.41
C ILE A 40 -20.22 -27.19 11.40
N VAL A 41 -18.98 -27.70 11.37
CA VAL A 41 -17.94 -27.24 10.43
C VAL A 41 -18.32 -27.52 8.97
N VAL A 42 -19.04 -28.60 8.68
CA VAL A 42 -19.57 -28.91 7.35
C VAL A 42 -20.77 -28.01 6.99
N LEU A 43 -21.60 -27.61 7.96
CA LEU A 43 -22.78 -26.77 7.74
C LEU A 43 -22.50 -25.26 7.71
N ALA A 44 -21.58 -24.78 8.55
CA ALA A 44 -21.27 -23.36 8.79
C ALA A 44 -19.87 -22.95 8.29
N GLY A 45 -19.05 -23.91 7.85
CA GLY A 45 -17.64 -23.70 7.53
C GLY A 45 -16.72 -23.82 8.77
N PRO A 46 -15.39 -23.91 8.56
CA PRO A 46 -14.44 -23.89 9.67
C PRO A 46 -14.53 -22.55 10.41
N ALA A 47 -14.46 -22.60 11.74
CA ALA A 47 -14.36 -21.38 12.54
C ALA A 47 -13.14 -20.57 12.08
N SER A 48 -13.37 -19.30 11.68
CA SER A 48 -12.26 -18.41 11.34
C SER A 48 -11.35 -18.25 12.56
N SER A 49 -10.06 -18.48 12.37
CA SER A 49 -9.03 -18.22 13.39
C SER A 49 -8.76 -16.72 13.57
N GLU A 50 -9.29 -15.87 12.68
CA GLU A 50 -9.18 -14.43 12.79
C GLU A 50 -10.22 -13.91 13.80
N PRO A 51 -9.81 -13.12 14.81
CA PRO A 51 -10.76 -12.53 15.74
C PRO A 51 -11.65 -11.55 14.97
N LEU A 52 -12.96 -11.55 15.27
CA LEU A 52 -13.97 -10.68 14.65
C LEU A 52 -13.54 -9.20 14.57
N SER A 53 -12.82 -8.73 15.59
CA SER A 53 -12.26 -7.36 15.66
C SER A 53 -11.20 -7.05 14.59
N ALA A 54 -10.47 -8.04 14.07
CA ALA A 54 -9.54 -7.87 12.95
C ALA A 54 -10.29 -7.69 11.62
N THR A 55 -11.27 -8.56 11.33
CA THR A 55 -12.11 -8.42 10.14
C THR A 55 -12.92 -7.11 10.16
N LEU A 56 -13.42 -6.71 11.34
CA LEU A 56 -14.04 -5.40 11.53
C LEU A 56 -13.04 -4.25 11.34
N ALA A 57 -11.78 -4.39 11.75
CA ALA A 57 -10.77 -3.37 11.53
C ALA A 57 -10.47 -3.17 10.04
N GLU A 58 -10.35 -4.23 9.26
CA GLU A 58 -10.18 -4.15 7.80
C GLU A 58 -11.40 -3.50 7.13
N LEU A 59 -12.60 -3.88 7.54
CA LEU A 59 -13.86 -3.31 7.04
C LEU A 59 -13.94 -1.80 7.33
N ILE A 60 -13.67 -1.38 8.58
CA ILE A 60 -13.61 0.04 8.97
C ILE A 60 -12.52 0.77 8.19
N ALA A 61 -11.33 0.18 8.03
CA ALA A 61 -10.25 0.78 7.25
C ALA A 61 -10.66 0.99 5.78
N SER A 62 -11.43 0.08 5.19
CA SER A 62 -11.93 0.19 3.81
C SER A 62 -12.99 1.30 3.65
N TRP A 63 -13.90 1.46 4.61
CA TRP A 63 -14.96 2.47 4.56
C TRP A 63 -14.47 3.90 4.75
N PHE A 64 -13.42 4.06 5.55
CA PHE A 64 -12.89 5.36 5.95
C PHE A 64 -11.54 5.68 5.27
N ALA A 65 -11.19 4.96 4.20
CA ALA A 65 -9.91 5.09 3.50
C ALA A 65 -9.76 6.44 2.78
N PRO A 66 -8.60 7.14 2.89
CA PRO A 66 -7.45 6.83 3.73
C PRO A 66 -7.67 7.21 5.20
N VAL A 67 -7.33 6.29 6.11
CA VAL A 67 -7.37 6.56 7.55
C VAL A 67 -6.04 7.13 8.03
N THR A 68 -6.10 8.16 8.87
CA THR A 68 -4.95 8.83 9.49
C THR A 68 -5.21 9.06 10.98
N GLY A 69 -4.18 8.97 11.82
CA GLY A 69 -4.32 9.15 13.27
C GLY A 69 -3.07 9.76 13.89
N GLY A 70 -3.22 10.90 14.56
CA GLY A 70 -2.14 11.56 15.29
C GLY A 70 -1.76 10.84 16.59
N GLN A 71 -0.60 11.19 17.17
CA GLN A 71 -0.27 10.78 18.54
C GLN A 71 -1.27 11.39 19.53
N GLY A 72 -2.12 10.55 20.14
CA GLY A 72 -3.18 10.98 21.06
C GLY A 72 -4.34 11.76 20.41
N GLY A 73 -4.27 12.02 19.10
CA GLY A 73 -5.31 12.74 18.35
C GLY A 73 -6.48 11.86 17.93
N PRO A 74 -7.58 12.47 17.44
CA PRO A 74 -8.69 11.73 16.86
C PRO A 74 -8.24 10.91 15.63
N LEU A 75 -8.86 9.75 15.44
CA LEU A 75 -8.75 8.99 14.21
C LEU A 75 -9.61 9.69 13.14
N LEU A 76 -9.02 10.03 12.00
CA LEU A 76 -9.66 10.71 10.89
C LEU A 76 -9.66 9.79 9.67
N GLY A 77 -10.73 9.82 8.89
CA GLY A 77 -10.81 9.09 7.63
C GLY A 77 -11.70 9.83 6.64
N VAL A 78 -11.86 9.27 5.45
CA VAL A 78 -12.71 9.85 4.40
C VAL A 78 -13.93 8.95 4.18
N LEU A 79 -15.12 9.51 4.31
CA LEU A 79 -16.39 8.85 3.99
C LEU A 79 -17.14 9.74 2.99
N ASP A 80 -17.58 9.16 1.87
CA ASP A 80 -18.28 9.87 0.77
C ASP A 80 -17.58 11.15 0.29
N GLY A 81 -16.24 11.16 0.32
CA GLY A 81 -15.41 12.31 -0.07
C GLY A 81 -15.22 13.38 1.02
N HIS A 82 -15.85 13.23 2.18
CA HIS A 82 -15.72 14.15 3.31
C HIS A 82 -14.78 13.59 4.39
N VAL A 83 -13.97 14.45 5.01
CA VAL A 83 -13.15 14.07 6.17
C VAL A 83 -14.05 13.95 7.41
N VAL A 84 -14.08 12.78 8.02
CA VAL A 84 -14.94 12.45 9.17
C VAL A 84 -14.09 11.87 10.30
N GLN A 85 -14.48 12.18 11.54
CA GLN A 85 -13.89 11.56 12.71
C GLN A 85 -14.40 10.11 12.87
N VAL A 86 -13.47 9.16 12.83
CA VAL A 86 -13.75 7.73 12.97
C VAL A 86 -13.88 7.41 14.47
N THR A 87 -15.11 7.34 14.95
CA THR A 87 -15.44 7.00 16.35
C THR A 87 -16.33 5.77 16.42
N SER A 88 -16.42 5.14 17.59
CA SER A 88 -17.33 4.01 17.83
C SER A 88 -18.80 4.39 17.63
N ALA A 89 -19.16 5.68 17.70
CA ALA A 89 -20.49 6.17 17.35
C ALA A 89 -20.67 6.24 15.82
N THR A 90 -19.71 6.84 15.11
CA THR A 90 -19.70 6.95 13.63
C THR A 90 -19.77 5.58 12.97
N VAL A 91 -18.96 4.61 13.44
CA VAL A 91 -18.95 3.23 12.93
C VAL A 91 -20.27 2.53 13.19
N ARG A 92 -20.83 2.62 14.42
CA ARG A 92 -22.12 1.98 14.73
C ARG A 92 -23.29 2.59 13.96
N ASP A 93 -23.27 3.89 13.66
CA ASP A 93 -24.28 4.52 12.80
C ASP A 93 -24.16 4.03 11.35
N LEU A 94 -22.95 3.98 10.79
CA LEU A 94 -22.70 3.44 9.45
C LEU A 94 -23.13 1.96 9.33
N MET A 95 -22.82 1.13 10.32
CA MET A 95 -23.25 -0.28 10.38
C MET A 95 -24.77 -0.45 10.46
N ARG A 96 -25.48 0.47 11.09
CA ARG A 96 -26.96 0.49 11.11
C ARG A 96 -27.54 0.88 9.76
N ARG A 97 -26.95 1.87 9.09
CA ARG A 97 -27.38 2.33 7.75
C ARG A 97 -27.16 1.28 6.66
N THR A 98 -26.12 0.46 6.81
CA THR A 98 -25.74 -0.61 5.87
C THR A 98 -26.36 -1.98 6.21
N ASP A 99 -27.12 -2.09 7.32
CA ASP A 99 -27.71 -3.32 7.86
C ASP A 99 -26.71 -4.50 8.00
N LEU A 100 -25.47 -4.17 8.32
CA LEU A 100 -24.35 -5.12 8.33
C LEU A 100 -24.59 -6.30 9.28
N GLY A 101 -25.26 -6.04 10.41
CA GLY A 101 -25.56 -7.05 11.43
C GLY A 101 -26.48 -8.17 10.92
N GLN A 102 -27.41 -7.87 10.01
CA GLN A 102 -28.23 -8.90 9.37
C GLN A 102 -27.47 -9.61 8.25
N GLN A 103 -26.67 -8.88 7.46
CA GLN A 103 -25.89 -9.47 6.36
C GLN A 103 -24.83 -10.48 6.85
N ILE A 104 -24.20 -10.21 8.00
CA ILE A 104 -23.19 -11.09 8.62
C ILE A 104 -23.84 -12.10 9.58
N GLY A 105 -25.12 -11.92 9.95
CA GLY A 105 -25.83 -12.76 10.92
C GLY A 105 -25.31 -12.64 12.35
N LEU A 106 -24.48 -11.62 12.63
CA LEU A 106 -23.81 -11.39 13.90
C LEU A 106 -23.81 -9.88 14.18
N VAL A 107 -24.22 -9.49 15.38
CA VAL A 107 -24.25 -8.08 15.82
C VAL A 107 -23.00 -7.79 16.66
N PRO A 108 -22.01 -7.01 16.16
CA PRO A 108 -20.82 -6.71 16.94
C PRO A 108 -21.14 -5.91 18.20
N THR A 109 -20.48 -6.26 19.30
CA THR A 109 -20.62 -5.54 20.56
C THR A 109 -19.86 -4.21 20.51
N ALA A 110 -20.11 -3.32 21.48
CA ALA A 110 -19.31 -2.11 21.61
C ALA A 110 -17.81 -2.41 21.80
N ALA A 111 -17.48 -3.47 22.56
CA ALA A 111 -16.11 -3.88 22.81
C ALA A 111 -15.39 -4.38 21.54
N ASP A 112 -16.11 -5.05 20.63
CA ASP A 112 -15.56 -5.48 19.34
C ASP A 112 -15.20 -4.27 18.48
N VAL A 113 -16.08 -3.27 18.42
CA VAL A 113 -15.86 -2.01 17.67
C VAL A 113 -14.71 -1.20 18.27
N ASP A 114 -14.62 -1.09 19.59
CA ASP A 114 -13.53 -0.35 20.26
C ASP A 114 -12.17 -1.06 20.07
N THR A 115 -12.17 -2.40 20.08
CA THR A 115 -10.98 -3.21 19.76
C THR A 115 -10.57 -3.05 18.29
N ALA A 116 -11.53 -3.10 17.36
CA ALA A 116 -11.29 -2.88 15.94
C ALA A 116 -10.71 -1.48 15.67
N LEU A 117 -11.27 -0.43 16.29
CA LEU A 117 -10.75 0.93 16.19
C LEU A 117 -9.31 1.07 16.74
N THR A 118 -8.98 0.33 17.79
CA THR A 118 -7.60 0.27 18.32
C THR A 118 -6.64 -0.37 17.31
N LEU A 119 -7.08 -1.43 16.60
CA LEU A 119 -6.31 -2.06 15.52
C LEU A 119 -6.15 -1.11 14.31
N VAL A 120 -7.21 -0.44 13.88
CA VAL A 120 -7.15 0.55 12.78
C VAL A 120 -6.22 1.71 13.14
N ALA A 121 -6.29 2.24 14.37
CA ALA A 121 -5.40 3.30 14.83
C ALA A 121 -3.92 2.86 14.85
N ARG A 122 -3.64 1.60 15.23
CA ARG A 122 -2.30 1.01 15.15
C ARG A 122 -1.84 0.85 13.70
N HIS A 123 -2.71 0.41 12.79
CA HIS A 123 -2.40 0.25 11.38
C HIS A 123 -2.10 1.60 10.71
N ALA A 124 -2.95 2.61 10.94
CA ALA A 124 -2.77 3.96 10.40
C ALA A 124 -1.45 4.62 10.84
N ARG A 125 -1.00 4.37 12.09
CA ARG A 125 0.34 4.78 12.55
C ARG A 125 1.45 4.05 11.81
N GLY A 126 1.37 2.73 11.69
CA GLY A 126 2.35 1.94 10.95
C GLY A 126 2.43 2.32 9.47
N GLU A 127 1.32 2.71 8.83
CA GLU A 127 1.33 3.29 7.49
C GLU A 127 1.97 4.67 7.45
N ALA A 128 1.67 5.56 8.41
CA ALA A 128 2.26 6.88 8.47
C ALA A 128 3.79 6.79 8.64
N GLU A 129 4.27 5.94 9.56
CA GLU A 129 5.69 5.65 9.76
C GLU A 129 6.35 5.11 8.48
N ARG A 130 5.71 4.15 7.79
CA ARG A 130 6.19 3.62 6.49
C ARG A 130 6.25 4.70 5.41
N ARG A 131 5.29 5.63 5.36
CA ARG A 131 5.30 6.76 4.42
C ARG A 131 6.47 7.69 4.74
N THR A 132 6.64 8.11 5.99
CA THR A 132 7.79 8.95 6.40
C THR A 132 9.13 8.31 6.03
N VAL A 133 9.33 7.03 6.33
CA VAL A 133 10.57 6.31 5.98
C VAL A 133 10.78 6.22 4.46
N ALA A 134 9.72 6.04 3.68
CA ALA A 134 9.81 6.06 2.21
C ALA A 134 10.06 7.47 1.64
N ASP A 135 9.61 8.52 2.32
CA ASP A 135 9.82 9.91 1.94
C ASP A 135 11.27 10.35 2.25
N ASP A 136 11.80 9.93 3.39
CA ASP A 136 13.21 10.12 3.77
C ASP A 136 14.14 9.38 2.80
N ALA A 137 13.87 8.10 2.51
CA ALA A 137 14.67 7.31 1.57
C ALA A 137 14.68 7.91 0.14
N ARG A 138 13.55 8.44 -0.34
CA ARG A 138 13.47 9.17 -1.62
C ARG A 138 14.26 10.48 -1.57
N SER A 139 14.24 11.18 -0.44
CA SER A 139 15.00 12.42 -0.24
C SER A 139 16.52 12.17 -0.24
N ASP A 140 16.97 11.08 0.38
CA ASP A 140 18.38 10.69 0.38
C ASP A 140 18.86 10.18 -0.98
N GLN A 141 18.02 9.44 -1.72
CA GLN A 141 18.31 9.09 -3.11
C GLN A 141 18.49 10.34 -3.98
N ALA A 142 17.58 11.32 -3.88
CA ALA A 142 17.68 12.57 -4.64
C ALA A 142 18.95 13.37 -4.29
N ARG A 143 19.37 13.39 -3.01
CA ARG A 143 20.64 14.00 -2.58
C ARG A 143 21.86 13.29 -3.20
N ALA A 144 21.85 11.96 -3.24
CA ALA A 144 22.93 11.18 -3.84
C ALA A 144 23.02 11.37 -5.36
N GLU A 145 21.88 11.41 -6.05
CA GLU A 145 21.80 11.70 -7.49
C GLU A 145 22.36 13.09 -7.81
N LEU A 146 21.97 14.13 -7.06
CA LEU A 146 22.50 15.48 -7.21
C LEU A 146 24.02 15.57 -6.96
N ALA A 147 24.55 14.81 -6.00
CA ALA A 147 26.00 14.77 -5.76
C ALA A 147 26.78 14.18 -6.95
N VAL A 148 26.25 13.12 -7.58
CA VAL A 148 26.82 12.51 -8.79
C VAL A 148 26.71 13.43 -10.00
N GLU A 149 25.62 14.19 -10.12
CA GLU A 149 25.46 15.19 -11.19
C GLU A 149 26.45 16.35 -11.05
N LEU A 150 26.70 16.83 -9.81
CA LEU A 150 27.72 17.83 -9.53
C LEU A 150 29.13 17.33 -9.89
N GLU A 151 29.51 16.13 -9.48
CA GLU A 151 30.83 15.55 -9.82
C GLU A 151 31.02 15.47 -11.34
N ARG A 152 30.01 15.01 -12.09
CA ARG A 152 30.06 14.97 -13.57
C ARG A 152 30.14 16.36 -14.19
N ALA A 153 29.46 17.35 -13.61
CA ALA A 153 29.53 18.75 -14.06
C ALA A 153 30.92 19.35 -13.83
N GLU A 154 31.54 19.07 -12.68
CA GLU A 154 32.91 19.50 -12.35
C GLU A 154 33.95 18.83 -13.26
N GLN A 155 33.87 17.52 -13.46
CA GLN A 155 34.72 16.78 -14.41
C GLN A 155 34.59 17.35 -15.83
N ARG A 156 33.36 17.59 -16.30
CA ARG A 156 33.12 18.21 -17.61
C ARG A 156 33.69 19.64 -17.67
N ALA A 157 33.56 20.43 -16.61
CA ALA A 157 34.12 21.78 -16.54
C ALA A 157 35.65 21.79 -16.47
N ALA A 158 36.29 20.74 -15.94
CA ALA A 158 37.74 20.56 -15.96
C ALA A 158 38.23 20.18 -17.36
N LEU A 159 37.62 19.18 -18.01
CA LEU A 159 37.93 18.79 -19.39
C LEU A 159 37.76 19.95 -20.38
N LEU A 160 36.75 20.81 -20.19
CA LEU A 160 36.56 22.01 -21.02
C LEU A 160 37.64 23.08 -20.78
N ARG A 161 38.27 23.13 -19.60
CA ARG A 161 39.43 24.00 -19.33
C ARG A 161 40.69 23.44 -19.99
N GLU A 162 40.97 22.15 -19.82
CA GLU A 162 42.10 21.47 -20.48
C GLU A 162 42.03 21.59 -22.01
N LEU A 163 40.83 21.44 -22.60
CA LEU A 163 40.64 21.65 -24.04
C LEU A 163 40.85 23.10 -24.48
N ALA A 164 40.48 24.09 -23.65
CA ALA A 164 40.70 25.50 -23.94
C ALA A 164 42.19 25.88 -23.86
N GLU A 165 42.95 25.27 -22.94
CA GLU A 165 44.42 25.41 -22.86
C GLU A 165 45.11 24.77 -24.08
N LEU A 166 44.56 23.66 -24.61
CA LEU A 166 45.07 22.99 -25.83
C LEU A 166 44.71 23.73 -27.14
N ASP A 167 43.61 24.48 -27.17
CA ASP A 167 43.17 25.29 -28.32
C ASP A 167 43.78 26.71 -28.31
N GLU A 168 44.65 27.02 -27.34
CA GLU A 168 45.37 28.29 -27.30
C GLU A 168 46.31 28.39 -28.52
N PRO A 169 46.13 29.40 -29.41
CA PRO A 169 46.79 29.39 -30.71
C PRO A 169 48.29 29.62 -30.56
N VAL A 170 49.07 28.60 -30.89
CA VAL A 170 50.53 28.70 -31.04
C VAL A 170 50.84 29.84 -32.01
N ALA A 171 51.45 30.91 -31.50
CA ALA A 171 51.65 32.17 -32.23
C ALA A 171 52.55 32.07 -33.48
N ASP A 172 53.18 30.90 -33.70
CA ASP A 172 54.00 30.58 -34.87
C ASP A 172 53.18 30.09 -36.09
N ALA A 173 52.05 30.73 -36.35
CA ALA A 173 51.40 30.69 -37.65
C ALA A 173 52.30 31.41 -38.68
N ARG A 174 53.29 30.70 -39.24
CA ARG A 174 54.11 31.20 -40.36
C ARG A 174 53.20 31.80 -41.42
N PRO A 175 53.44 33.04 -41.88
CA PRO A 175 52.55 33.70 -42.82
C PRO A 175 52.46 32.88 -44.11
N VAL A 176 51.30 32.26 -44.33
CA VAL A 176 51.02 31.54 -45.59
C VAL A 176 51.11 32.60 -46.70
N PRO A 177 52.00 32.44 -47.70
CA PRO A 177 52.19 33.45 -48.71
C PRO A 177 50.92 33.58 -49.54
N SER A 178 50.19 34.68 -49.37
CA SER A 178 48.96 34.94 -50.12
C SER A 178 49.26 34.93 -51.62
N PRO A 179 48.52 34.16 -52.45
CA PRO A 179 48.80 34.09 -53.87
C PRO A 179 48.66 35.48 -54.50
N SER A 180 49.70 35.93 -55.20
CA SER A 180 49.72 37.28 -55.77
C SER A 180 48.57 37.44 -56.78
N ARG A 181 47.84 38.56 -56.70
CA ARG A 181 46.67 38.87 -57.57
C ARG A 181 46.98 38.89 -59.09
N ARG A 182 48.24 38.73 -59.51
CA ARG A 182 48.66 38.79 -60.91
C ARG A 182 48.51 37.49 -61.69
N SER A 183 48.32 36.33 -61.05
CA SER A 183 48.22 35.04 -61.76
C SER A 183 46.85 34.76 -62.41
N TRP A 184 45.81 35.52 -62.08
CA TRP A 184 44.45 35.35 -62.62
C TRP A 184 44.14 36.24 -63.83
N LEU A 185 45.11 37.02 -64.32
CA LEU A 185 44.97 37.98 -65.43
C LEU A 185 45.98 37.72 -66.55
N LYS A 186 45.97 36.47 -67.03
CA LYS A 186 46.62 35.99 -68.27
C LYS A 186 45.88 34.76 -68.83
N ARG A 187 45.85 34.47 -70.13
CA ARG A 187 46.14 35.29 -71.33
C ARG A 187 47.54 35.91 -71.39
#